data_AF-A0AAU9E825-F1
#
_entry.id   AF-A0AAU9E825-F1
#
_cell.length_a   1.000
_cell.length_b   1.000
_cell.length_c   1.000
_cell.angle_alpha   90.00
_cell.angle_beta   90.00
_cell.angle_gamma   90.00
#
_symmetry.space_group_name_H-M   'P 1'
#
loop_
_entity.id
_entity.type
_entity.pdbx_description
1 polymer ?
#
loop_
_entity_poly.entity_id
_entity_poly.type
_entity_poly.pdbx_seq_one_letter_code
_entity_poly.pdbx_strand_id
1 'polypeptide(L)'
;MAAWLAVEMVLRDDPQAELKPEYKRVQAAKIVHRMASGTHKRWEREKPHPLHHGLPPIKEVEEKLWYPKSRGRVLRHIGGDLEEAVELLVDHRLEEIREFKKQRNEKGAYASSPYPKGIVARHH
;
A
#
# COMPACT_ATOMS: atom_id res chain seq x y z
N MET A 1 -9.58 6.90 -6.35
CA MET A 1 -9.40 8.35 -6.10
C MET A 1 -8.24 8.66 -5.14
N ALA A 2 -8.31 8.27 -3.86
CA ALA A 2 -7.25 8.59 -2.88
C ALA A 2 -5.83 8.12 -3.29
N ALA A 3 -5.70 6.93 -3.90
CA ALA A 3 -4.43 6.41 -4.40
C ALA A 3 -3.80 7.30 -5.50
N TRP A 4 -4.63 7.88 -6.37
CA TRP A 4 -4.15 8.74 -7.46
C TRP A 4 -3.64 10.09 -6.93
N LEU A 5 -4.39 10.71 -6.02
CA LEU A 5 -3.98 11.95 -5.35
C LEU A 5 -2.71 11.76 -4.53
N ALA A 6 -2.56 10.63 -3.87
CA ALA A 6 -1.33 10.31 -3.15
C ALA A 6 -0.12 10.21 -4.09
N VAL A 7 -0.28 9.58 -5.26
CA VAL A 7 0.78 9.51 -6.28
C VAL A 7 1.09 10.91 -6.84
N GLU A 8 0.08 11.71 -7.17
CA GLU A 8 0.26 13.11 -7.61
C GLU A 8 1.08 13.94 -6.62
N MET A 9 0.73 13.88 -5.34
CA MET A 9 1.46 14.62 -4.31
C MET A 9 2.91 14.16 -4.19
N VAL A 10 3.14 12.83 -4.19
CA VAL A 10 4.51 12.28 -4.10
C VAL A 10 5.34 12.67 -5.31
N LEU A 11 4.78 12.64 -6.52
CA LEU A 11 5.50 13.05 -7.73
C LEU A 11 5.83 14.55 -7.73
N ARG A 12 4.93 15.40 -7.22
CA ARG A 12 5.17 16.85 -7.14
C ARG A 12 6.18 17.24 -6.07
N ASP A 13 6.27 16.45 -5.01
CA ASP A 13 7.23 16.67 -3.92
C ASP A 13 8.61 16.04 -4.23
N ASP A 14 8.73 15.25 -5.31
CA ASP A 14 9.98 14.60 -5.74
C ASP A 14 10.77 15.48 -6.74
N PRO A 15 11.98 15.94 -6.39
CA PRO A 15 12.80 16.79 -7.27
C PRO A 15 13.31 16.06 -8.53
N GLN A 16 13.21 14.72 -8.60
CA GLN A 16 13.62 13.90 -9.75
C GLN A 16 12.48 12.99 -10.25
N ALA A 17 11.24 13.50 -10.19
CA ALA A 17 10.07 12.73 -10.58
C ALA A 17 10.09 12.27 -12.05
N GLU A 18 9.68 11.02 -12.27
CA GLU A 18 9.35 10.53 -13.62
C GLU A 18 7.93 10.98 -13.99
N LEU A 19 7.85 11.91 -14.95
CA LEU A 19 6.60 12.58 -15.35
C LEU A 19 5.85 11.87 -16.47
N LYS A 20 6.37 10.75 -16.98
CA LYS A 20 5.64 9.96 -17.98
C LYS A 20 4.26 9.54 -17.45
N PRO A 21 3.16 9.79 -18.20
CA PRO A 21 1.81 9.41 -17.79
C PRO A 21 1.69 7.91 -17.45
N GLU A 22 2.38 7.05 -18.20
CA GLU A 22 2.38 5.60 -17.94
C GLU A 22 2.96 5.25 -16.57
N TYR A 23 4.01 5.96 -16.11
CA TYR A 23 4.60 5.73 -14.80
C TYR A 23 3.58 5.99 -13.70
N LYS A 24 2.92 7.15 -13.75
CA LYS A 24 1.86 7.54 -12.81
C LYS A 24 0.70 6.55 -12.77
N ARG A 25 0.18 6.17 -13.95
CA ARG A 25 -0.89 5.16 -14.09
C ARG A 25 -0.52 3.84 -13.42
N VAL A 26 0.70 3.34 -13.69
CA VAL A 26 1.20 2.09 -13.12
C VAL A 26 1.33 2.17 -11.60
N GLN A 27 1.85 3.28 -11.06
CA GLN A 27 2.02 3.45 -9.62
C GLN A 27 0.67 3.52 -8.90
N ALA A 28 -0.29 4.28 -9.43
CA ALA A 28 -1.65 4.33 -8.88
C ALA A 28 -2.35 2.96 -8.94
N ALA A 29 -2.25 2.27 -10.08
CA ALA A 29 -2.82 0.94 -10.26
C ALA A 29 -2.20 -0.09 -9.32
N LYS A 30 -0.89 -0.03 -9.04
CA LYS A 30 -0.25 -0.92 -8.05
C LYS A 30 -0.80 -0.74 -6.65
N ILE A 31 -1.04 0.50 -6.23
CA ILE A 31 -1.60 0.81 -4.91
C ILE A 31 -3.03 0.23 -4.83
N VAL A 32 -3.86 0.50 -5.84
CA VAL A 32 -5.23 -0.04 -5.91
C VAL A 32 -5.23 -1.56 -5.95
N HIS A 33 -4.38 -2.17 -6.78
CA HIS A 33 -4.21 -3.62 -6.85
C HIS A 33 -3.84 -4.21 -5.49
N ARG A 34 -2.91 -3.57 -4.76
CA ARG A 34 -2.51 -4.03 -3.42
C ARG A 34 -3.65 -3.93 -2.41
N MET A 35 -4.40 -2.82 -2.42
CA MET A 35 -5.56 -2.62 -1.54
C MET A 35 -6.67 -3.63 -1.83
N ALA A 36 -6.98 -3.85 -3.12
CA ALA A 36 -8.03 -4.76 -3.57
C ALA A 36 -7.64 -6.23 -3.38
N SER A 37 -6.37 -6.56 -3.55
CA SER A 37 -5.85 -7.92 -3.34
C SER A 37 -5.75 -8.32 -1.88
N GLY A 38 -6.17 -7.46 -0.94
CA GLY A 38 -6.04 -7.63 0.51
C GLY A 38 -6.14 -9.08 0.96
N THR A 39 -4.99 -9.68 1.27
CA THR A 39 -4.95 -11.01 1.88
C THR A 39 -3.94 -10.98 3.01
N HIS A 40 -4.41 -10.53 4.17
CA HIS A 40 -3.95 -11.10 5.43
C HIS A 40 -4.53 -12.50 5.52
N LYS A 41 -3.79 -13.52 5.07
CA LYS A 41 -4.15 -14.90 5.38
C LYS A 41 -3.39 -15.29 6.63
N ARG A 42 -4.15 -15.53 7.70
CA ARG A 42 -3.69 -16.11 8.95
C ARG A 42 -3.70 -17.62 8.78
N TRP A 43 -2.53 -18.23 8.69
CA TRP A 43 -2.38 -19.68 8.61
C TRP A 43 -2.09 -20.21 10.00
N GLU A 44 -3.03 -20.93 10.58
CA GLU A 44 -2.80 -21.64 11.84
C GLU A 44 -2.25 -23.03 11.50
N ARG A 45 -1.02 -23.31 11.92
CA ARG A 45 -0.39 -24.63 11.75
C ARG A 45 -0.05 -25.21 13.11
N GLU A 46 -0.39 -26.47 13.30
CA GLU A 46 0.03 -27.24 14.46
C GLU A 46 1.41 -27.85 14.15
N LYS A 47 2.44 -27.39 14.86
CA LYS A 47 3.79 -27.97 14.79
C LYS A 47 4.01 -28.94 15.95
N PRO A 48 4.70 -30.08 15.71
CA PRO A 48 5.14 -30.95 16.79
C PRO A 48 5.97 -30.15 17.81
N HIS A 49 5.75 -30.41 19.10
CA HIS A 49 6.47 -29.69 20.15
C HIS A 49 7.99 -29.95 20.00
N PRO A 50 8.84 -28.91 19.92
CA PRO A 50 10.27 -29.04 19.61
C PRO A 50 11.08 -29.77 20.69
N LEU A 51 10.44 -30.16 21.79
CA LEU A 51 11.09 -30.75 22.95
C LEU A 51 10.70 -32.21 23.22
N HIS A 52 9.56 -32.76 22.75
CA HIS A 52 9.20 -34.18 22.97
C HIS A 52 8.06 -34.71 22.05
N HIS A 53 8.12 -36.01 21.70
CA HIS A 53 7.11 -36.78 20.92
C HIS A 53 5.84 -37.19 21.71
N GLY A 54 5.45 -36.43 22.74
CA GLY A 54 4.26 -36.73 23.56
C GLY A 54 3.55 -35.51 24.15
N LEU A 55 4.02 -34.30 23.84
CA LEU A 55 3.37 -33.05 24.23
C LEU A 55 2.40 -32.59 23.12
N PRO A 56 1.30 -31.89 23.49
CA PRO A 56 0.36 -31.38 22.51
C PRO A 56 1.07 -30.43 21.53
N PRO A 57 0.71 -30.48 20.23
CA PRO A 57 1.34 -29.65 19.22
C PRO A 57 1.11 -28.15 19.50
N ILE A 58 2.09 -27.33 19.16
CA ILE A 58 2.01 -25.88 19.33
C ILE A 58 1.32 -25.29 18.11
N LYS A 59 0.30 -24.45 18.34
CA LYS A 59 -0.34 -23.65 17.29
C LYS A 59 0.55 -22.46 16.96
N GLU A 60 1.19 -22.50 15.80
CA GLU A 60 1.90 -21.37 15.24
C GLU A 60 0.98 -20.64 14.25
N VAL A 61 0.84 -19.34 14.45
CA VAL A 61 0.03 -18.48 13.59
C VAL A 61 0.98 -17.73 12.66
N GLU A 62 1.01 -18.13 11.39
CA GLU A 62 1.78 -17.44 10.36
C GLU A 62 0.87 -16.46 9.62
N GLU A 63 1.07 -15.16 9.85
CA GLU A 63 0.40 -14.11 9.08
C GLU A 63 1.22 -13.79 7.83
N LYS A 64 0.72 -14.17 6.65
CA LYS A 64 1.42 -13.96 5.38
C LYS A 64 0.65 -13.03 4.46
N LEU A 65 1.32 -11.96 4.04
CA LEU A 65 0.87 -11.02 3.02
C LEU A 65 1.22 -11.57 1.63
N TRP A 66 0.30 -12.31 1.02
CA TRP A 66 0.48 -12.80 -0.35
C TRP A 66 -0.22 -11.89 -1.36
N TYR A 67 0.51 -11.03 -2.05
CA TYR A 67 -0.08 -10.25 -3.14
C TYR A 67 0.04 -11.02 -4.47
N PRO A 68 -1.07 -11.26 -5.21
CA PRO A 68 -1.02 -11.81 -6.55
C PRO A 68 -0.08 -10.98 -7.43
N LYS A 69 0.77 -11.64 -8.22
CA LYS A 69 1.68 -10.96 -9.17
C LYS A 69 0.85 -10.10 -10.12
N SER A 70 0.99 -8.79 -10.00
CA SER A 70 0.35 -7.82 -10.89
C SER A 70 0.97 -7.94 -12.29
N ARG A 71 0.18 -8.28 -13.31
CA ARG A 71 0.63 -8.29 -14.72
C ARG A 71 0.58 -6.89 -15.30
N GLY A 72 1.61 -6.49 -16.05
CA GLY A 72 1.73 -5.13 -16.60
C GLY A 72 0.54 -4.66 -17.44
N ARG A 73 -0.07 -5.55 -18.23
CA ARG A 73 -1.28 -5.23 -19.02
C ARG A 73 -2.47 -4.87 -18.13
N VAL A 74 -2.67 -5.55 -17.01
CA VAL A 74 -3.76 -5.29 -16.06
C VAL A 74 -3.56 -3.92 -15.39
N LEU A 75 -2.33 -3.62 -14.97
CA LEU A 75 -1.99 -2.33 -14.37
C LEU A 75 -2.23 -1.15 -15.32
N ARG A 76 -2.00 -1.35 -16.62
CA ARG A 76 -2.29 -0.32 -17.63
C ARG A 76 -3.77 -0.02 -17.78
N HIS A 77 -4.62 -1.04 -17.77
CA HIS A 77 -6.08 -0.86 -17.89
C HIS A 77 -6.62 -0.18 -16.63
N ILE A 78 -6.33 -0.74 -15.45
CA ILE A 78 -6.72 -0.15 -14.17
C ILE A 78 -6.21 1.30 -14.04
N GLY A 79 -4.97 1.55 -14.46
CA GLY A 79 -4.38 2.89 -14.42
C GLY A 79 -5.05 3.88 -15.38
N GLY A 80 -5.49 3.42 -16.56
CA GLY A 80 -6.27 4.23 -17.50
C GLY A 80 -7.64 4.58 -16.95
N ASP A 81 -8.39 3.59 -16.47
CA ASP A 81 -9.71 3.78 -15.87
C ASP A 81 -9.64 4.71 -14.65
N LEU A 82 -8.57 4.59 -13.85
CA LEU A 82 -8.33 5.45 -12.71
C LEU A 82 -8.05 6.90 -13.10
N GLU A 83 -7.32 7.13 -14.20
CA GLU A 83 -7.03 8.48 -14.68
C GLU A 83 -8.28 9.17 -15.19
N GLU A 84 -9.05 8.49 -16.03
CA GLU A 84 -10.32 9.00 -16.57
C GLU A 84 -11.28 9.35 -15.43
N ALA A 85 -11.39 8.48 -14.42
CA ALA A 85 -12.28 8.70 -13.29
C ALA A 85 -11.88 9.89 -12.38
N VAL A 86 -10.64 10.39 -12.46
CA VAL A 86 -10.12 11.44 -11.57
C VAL A 86 -9.64 12.69 -12.30
N GLU A 87 -9.62 12.70 -13.62
CA GLU A 87 -9.16 13.80 -14.47
C GLU A 87 -9.79 15.13 -14.03
N LEU A 88 -11.12 15.20 -14.03
CA LEU A 88 -11.86 16.40 -13.62
C LEU A 88 -11.58 16.83 -12.17
N LEU A 89 -11.33 15.87 -11.27
CA LEU A 89 -11.07 16.17 -9.86
C LEU A 89 -9.67 16.74 -9.65
N VAL A 90 -8.68 16.22 -10.39
CA VAL A 90 -7.30 16.72 -10.35
C VAL A 90 -7.24 18.13 -10.94
N ASP A 91 -7.89 18.35 -12.07
CA ASP A 91 -7.82 19.64 -12.77
C ASP A 91 -8.42 20.78 -11.94
N HIS A 92 -9.46 20.52 -11.16
CA HIS A 92 -10.21 21.58 -10.49
C HIS A 92 -9.95 21.71 -8.99
N ARG A 93 -9.49 20.66 -8.30
CA ARG A 93 -9.50 20.61 -6.82
C ARG A 93 -8.19 20.16 -6.19
N LEU A 94 -7.14 19.91 -6.97
CA LEU A 94 -5.91 19.35 -6.43
C LEU A 94 -5.23 20.26 -5.39
N GLU A 95 -5.12 21.56 -5.64
CA GLU A 95 -4.47 22.48 -4.69
C GLU A 95 -5.28 22.64 -3.39
N GLU A 96 -6.61 22.69 -3.46
CA GLU A 96 -7.47 22.71 -2.26
C GLU A 96 -7.26 21.46 -1.39
N ILE A 97 -7.15 20.29 -2.01
CA ILE A 97 -6.90 19.02 -1.32
C ILE A 97 -5.49 19.00 -0.70
N ARG A 98 -4.49 19.61 -1.35
CA ARG A 98 -3.13 19.75 -0.80
C ARG A 98 -3.11 20.65 0.42
N GLU A 99 -3.73 21.82 0.33
CA GLU A 99 -3.84 22.79 1.42
C GLU A 99 -4.50 22.14 2.65
N PHE A 100 -5.62 21.44 2.42
CA PHE A 100 -6.33 20.70 3.46
C PHE A 100 -5.46 19.61 4.12
N LYS A 101 -4.70 18.85 3.32
CA LYS A 101 -3.79 17.82 3.84
C LYS A 101 -2.65 18.42 4.66
N LYS A 102 -2.08 19.55 4.22
CA LYS A 102 -1.01 20.26 4.93
C LYS A 102 -1.50 20.73 6.30
N GLN A 103 -2.63 21.40 6.35
CA GLN A 103 -3.27 21.85 7.61
C GLN A 103 -3.59 20.67 8.55
N ARG A 104 -4.00 19.52 8.00
CA ARG A 104 -4.24 18.30 8.79
C ARG A 104 -2.96 17.70 9.36
N ASN A 105 -1.86 17.71 8.59
CA ASN A 105 -0.57 17.20 9.05
C ASN A 105 0.02 18.06 10.18
N GLU A 106 -0.11 19.39 10.06
CA GLU A 106 0.31 20.33 11.11
C GLU A 106 -0.45 20.12 12.43
N LYS A 107 -1.70 19.62 12.36
CA LYS A 107 -2.53 19.27 13.52
C LYS A 107 -2.23 17.90 14.15
N GLY A 108 -1.21 17.16 13.67
CA GLY A 108 -0.70 15.95 14.33
C GLY A 108 -1.59 14.70 14.27
N ALA A 109 -2.60 14.66 13.39
CA ALA A 109 -3.55 13.55 13.31
C ALA A 109 -3.02 12.36 12.48
N TYR A 110 -1.98 11.67 12.95
CA TYR A 110 -1.61 10.37 12.41
C TYR A 110 -2.48 9.27 13.02
N ALA A 111 -3.30 8.61 12.19
CA ALA A 111 -3.69 7.23 12.50
C ALA A 111 -2.42 6.37 12.41
N SER A 112 -2.20 5.52 13.41
CA SER A 112 -1.06 4.59 13.44
C SER A 112 -0.92 3.87 12.10
N SER A 113 0.29 3.90 11.54
CA SER A 113 0.61 3.14 10.34
C SER A 113 0.18 1.67 10.53
N PRO A 114 -0.61 1.09 9.60
CA PRO A 114 -1.07 -0.29 9.71
C PRO A 114 0.06 -1.32 9.50
N TYR A 115 1.28 -0.86 9.22
CA TYR A 115 2.45 -1.72 9.10
C TYR A 115 3.03 -2.03 10.48
N PRO A 116 3.28 -3.32 10.82
CA PRO A 116 4.02 -3.65 12.02
C PRO A 116 5.39 -2.97 11.95
N LYS A 117 5.76 -2.28 13.03
CA LYS A 117 7.09 -1.68 13.18
C LYS A 117 8.10 -2.80 13.00
N GLY A 118 8.89 -2.72 11.93
CA GLY A 118 9.89 -3.73 11.59
C GLY A 118 10.77 -4.04 12.81
N ILE A 119 11.01 -5.33 12.99
CA ILE A 119 11.92 -5.88 14.00
C ILE A 119 13.25 -5.15 13.89
N VAL A 120 13.62 -4.45 14.96
CA VAL A 120 14.92 -3.82 15.12
C VAL A 120 15.98 -4.91 15.02
N ALA A 121 16.78 -4.89 13.95
CA ALA A 121 17.94 -5.76 13.83
C ALA A 121 18.92 -5.40 14.94
N ARG A 122 19.06 -6.29 15.94
CA ARG A 122 20.17 -6.21 16.90
C ARG A 122 21.43 -6.64 16.15
N HIS A 123 22.33 -5.71 15.89
CA HIS A 123 23.71 -6.05 15.56
C HIS A 123 24.41 -6.47 16.86
N HIS A 124 24.97 -7.67 16.84
CA HIS A 124 25.98 -8.17 17.77
C HIS A 124 27.32 -7.47 17.52
#